data_AF-A0A137QG42-F1
#
_entry.id   AF-A0A137QG42-F1
#
_cell.length_a   1.000
_cell.length_b   1.000
_cell.length_c   1.000
_cell.angle_alpha   90.00
_cell.angle_beta   90.00
_cell.angle_gamma   90.00
#
_symmetry.space_group_name_H-M   'P 1'
#
loop_
_entity.id
_entity.type
_entity.pdbx_description
1 polymer ?
#
loop_
_entity_poly.entity_id
_entity_poly.type
_entity_poly.pdbx_seq_one_letter_code
_entity_poly.pdbx_strand_id
1 'polypeptide(L)'
;MNTNRLVARVSGIYVEPQFFIDGANSNDIVQGALGDCWFLSALSTPSASNNLIEKFCVARDEQVGVYGFAFFKNGSWVYVIINDLLFVNVPKFEELAYAEQQLFHMGKEKYNRTARKGGKNLFLARSGTENETWVPLIEKAYAKLHVDYTSLSERLSGEGLEDLTGGVTSMILIKDMGNLTLVAAERPTSKSRV
;
A
#
# COMPACT_ATOMS: atom_id res chain seq x y z
N MET A 1 -0.50 -27.12 -7.87
CA MET A 1 -0.06 -26.12 -6.88
C MET A 1 -1.19 -25.92 -5.88
N ASN A 2 -0.99 -26.34 -4.63
CA ASN A 2 -2.04 -26.37 -3.61
C ASN A 2 -2.17 -24.97 -2.98
N THR A 3 -2.95 -24.09 -3.61
CA THR A 3 -3.02 -22.62 -3.35
C THR A 3 -3.88 -22.22 -2.15
N ASN A 4 -4.44 -23.16 -1.40
CA ASN A 4 -5.62 -22.87 -0.58
C ASN A 4 -5.34 -22.25 0.81
N ARG A 5 -4.08 -21.95 1.19
CA ARG A 5 -3.74 -21.66 2.61
C ARG A 5 -2.67 -20.61 2.87
N LEU A 6 -2.37 -19.76 1.88
CA LEU A 6 -1.46 -18.60 1.99
C LEU A 6 -2.17 -17.35 2.54
N VAL A 7 -3.18 -17.51 3.38
CA VAL A 7 -3.98 -16.40 3.92
C VAL A 7 -4.08 -16.54 5.43
N ALA A 8 -3.92 -15.44 6.16
CA ALA A 8 -4.08 -15.38 7.60
C ALA A 8 -4.79 -14.09 8.05
N ARG A 9 -5.55 -14.18 9.14
CA ARG A 9 -6.10 -13.01 9.84
C ARG A 9 -4.96 -12.14 10.38
N VAL A 10 -5.20 -10.84 10.58
CA VAL A 10 -4.21 -9.92 11.16
C VAL A 10 -3.75 -10.41 12.54
N SER A 11 -4.67 -10.89 13.39
CA SER A 11 -4.33 -11.51 14.69
C SER A 11 -3.50 -12.80 14.59
N GLY A 12 -3.58 -13.48 13.45
CA GLY A 12 -2.75 -14.64 13.14
C GLY A 12 -1.31 -14.26 12.77
N ILE A 13 -1.10 -13.07 12.20
CA ILE A 13 0.19 -12.59 11.67
C ILE A 13 0.95 -11.79 12.73
N TYR A 14 0.28 -10.91 13.44
CA TYR A 14 0.87 -10.01 14.44
C TYR A 14 0.64 -10.54 15.86
N VAL A 15 1.37 -9.98 16.83
CA VAL A 15 1.21 -10.34 18.25
C VAL A 15 0.22 -9.38 18.90
N GLU A 16 0.40 -8.08 18.66
CA GLU A 16 -0.42 -7.01 19.23
C GLU A 16 -0.79 -6.01 18.13
N PRO A 17 -1.60 -6.41 17.14
CA PRO A 17 -1.87 -5.58 15.98
C PRO A 17 -2.55 -4.26 16.36
N GLN A 18 -2.01 -3.17 15.85
CA GLN A 18 -2.61 -1.84 15.93
C GLN A 18 -2.76 -1.29 14.52
N PHE A 19 -3.88 -0.61 14.25
CA PHE A 19 -4.11 -0.11 12.91
C PHE A 19 -3.13 1.02 12.54
N PHE A 20 -2.93 1.98 13.45
CA PHE A 20 -1.92 3.03 13.38
C PHE A 20 -1.06 2.98 14.64
N ILE A 21 0.24 3.17 14.49
CA ILE A 21 1.18 3.37 15.61
C ILE A 21 1.87 4.72 15.36
N ASP A 22 1.65 5.67 16.26
CA ASP A 22 2.13 7.06 16.12
C ASP A 22 1.60 7.81 14.88
N GLY A 23 0.45 7.36 14.35
CA GLY A 23 -0.21 7.93 13.18
C GLY A 23 0.33 7.39 11.86
N ALA A 24 -0.40 7.63 10.77
CA ALA A 24 0.03 7.17 9.46
C ALA A 24 1.18 8.01 8.91
N ASN A 25 2.32 7.39 8.65
CA ASN A 25 3.50 8.09 8.16
C ASN A 25 4.07 7.43 6.90
N SER A 26 4.86 8.19 6.13
CA SER A 26 5.46 7.67 4.89
C SER A 26 6.50 6.57 5.13
N ASN A 27 7.12 6.49 6.30
CA ASN A 27 8.08 5.43 6.64
C ASN A 27 7.39 4.08 6.88
N ASP A 28 6.08 4.08 7.13
CA ASP A 28 5.32 2.86 7.23
C ASP A 28 5.23 2.18 5.87
N ILE A 29 5.28 2.89 4.75
CA ILE A 29 5.03 2.29 3.44
C ILE A 29 6.26 1.51 2.97
N VAL A 30 6.23 0.19 3.17
CA VAL A 30 7.24 -0.75 2.66
C VAL A 30 6.61 -1.66 1.64
N GLN A 31 7.10 -1.60 0.39
CA GLN A 31 6.60 -2.41 -0.71
C GLN A 31 6.72 -3.92 -0.46
N GLY A 32 5.68 -4.65 -0.86
CA GLY A 32 5.64 -6.11 -0.86
C GLY A 32 6.16 -6.73 -2.16
N ALA A 33 5.60 -7.87 -2.54
CA ALA A 33 5.92 -8.57 -3.78
C ALA A 33 5.10 -8.12 -4.99
N LEU A 34 4.09 -7.26 -4.79
CA LEU A 34 3.25 -6.73 -5.85
C LEU A 34 3.96 -5.59 -6.61
N GLY A 35 3.72 -5.52 -7.92
CA GLY A 35 4.28 -4.52 -8.83
C GLY A 35 3.51 -3.19 -8.82
N ASP A 36 3.07 -2.73 -7.66
CA ASP A 36 2.17 -1.58 -7.47
C ASP A 36 2.87 -0.38 -6.81
N CYS A 37 4.19 -0.28 -6.99
CA CYS A 37 4.99 0.84 -6.48
C CYS A 37 4.46 2.23 -6.89
N TRP A 38 3.76 2.32 -8.03
CA TRP A 38 3.06 3.54 -8.46
C TRP A 38 1.99 3.98 -7.46
N PHE A 39 1.21 3.04 -6.93
CA PHE A 39 0.19 3.29 -5.92
C PHE A 39 0.83 3.60 -4.57
N LEU A 40 1.82 2.82 -4.13
CA LEU A 40 2.52 3.07 -2.86
C LEU A 40 3.24 4.42 -2.87
N SER A 41 3.80 4.82 -4.01
CA SER A 41 4.38 6.16 -4.19
C SER A 41 3.31 7.24 -4.10
N ALA A 42 2.14 7.03 -4.73
CA ALA A 42 1.01 7.95 -4.61
C ALA A 42 0.53 8.06 -3.16
N LEU A 43 0.41 6.94 -2.44
CA LEU A 43 0.00 6.84 -1.04
C LEU A 43 0.98 7.53 -0.08
N SER A 44 2.27 7.55 -0.40
CA SER A 44 3.28 8.26 0.40
C SER A 44 3.08 9.77 0.44
N THR A 45 2.48 10.34 -0.61
CA THR A 45 2.26 11.79 -0.73
C THR A 45 1.27 12.32 0.34
N PRO A 46 0.04 11.79 0.46
CA PRO A 46 -0.87 12.18 1.54
C PRO A 46 -0.39 11.71 2.92
N SER A 47 0.47 10.68 3.01
CA SER A 47 1.06 10.23 4.27
C SER A 47 2.07 11.23 4.87
N ALA A 48 2.62 12.13 4.05
CA ALA A 48 3.45 13.24 4.52
C ALA A 48 2.60 14.43 5.03
N SER A 49 1.30 14.43 4.77
CA SER A 49 0.37 15.47 5.24
C SER A 49 -0.37 15.00 6.48
N ASN A 50 -0.34 15.80 7.54
CA ASN A 50 -0.95 15.42 8.81
C ASN A 50 -2.43 15.03 8.64
N ASN A 51 -2.77 13.84 9.12
CA ASN A 51 -4.13 13.33 9.32
C ASN A 51 -4.94 13.10 8.03
N LEU A 52 -4.31 13.06 6.85
CA LEU A 52 -5.06 12.79 5.60
C LEU A 52 -5.33 11.29 5.42
N ILE A 53 -4.36 10.42 5.71
CA ILE A 53 -4.52 8.97 5.61
C ILE A 53 -5.59 8.44 6.56
N GLU A 54 -5.67 9.02 7.76
CA GLU A 54 -6.65 8.65 8.78
C GLU A 54 -8.09 8.85 8.31
N LYS A 55 -8.32 9.74 7.34
CA LYS A 55 -9.63 9.97 6.74
C LYS A 55 -10.02 8.92 5.71
N PHE A 56 -9.06 8.16 5.17
CA PHE A 56 -9.37 7.09 4.21
C PHE A 56 -10.06 5.91 4.88
N CYS A 57 -9.64 5.54 6.09
CA CYS A 57 -10.33 4.51 6.86
C CYS A 57 -11.50 5.12 7.63
N VAL A 58 -12.68 5.10 7.02
CA VAL A 58 -13.88 5.79 7.53
C VAL A 58 -14.63 4.99 8.60
N ALA A 59 -14.43 3.68 8.66
CA ALA A 59 -15.03 2.81 9.67
C ALA A 59 -14.19 1.54 9.84
N ARG A 60 -14.04 1.05 11.07
CA ARG A 60 -13.32 -0.21 11.35
C ARG A 60 -13.79 -0.83 12.66
N ASP A 61 -13.70 -2.15 12.71
CA ASP A 61 -13.82 -2.99 13.90
C ASP A 61 -12.71 -4.05 13.84
N GLU A 62 -11.65 -3.85 14.61
CA GLU A 62 -10.48 -4.73 14.65
C GLU A 62 -10.78 -6.08 15.30
N GLN A 63 -11.76 -6.13 16.21
CA GLN A 63 -12.12 -7.36 16.91
C GLN A 63 -12.84 -8.32 15.95
N VAL A 64 -13.73 -7.79 15.12
CA VAL A 64 -14.43 -8.54 14.06
C VAL A 64 -13.52 -8.74 12.84
N GLY A 65 -12.63 -7.78 12.59
CA GLY A 65 -11.70 -7.74 11.46
C GLY A 65 -12.35 -7.22 10.18
N VAL A 66 -13.11 -6.12 10.28
CA VAL A 66 -13.80 -5.47 9.14
C VAL A 66 -13.39 -4.00 9.07
N TYR A 67 -13.09 -3.52 7.86
CA TYR A 67 -12.56 -2.19 7.59
C TYR A 67 -13.25 -1.60 6.36
N GLY A 68 -13.62 -0.32 6.44
CA GLY A 68 -14.22 0.45 5.36
C GLY A 68 -13.29 1.59 4.94
N PHE A 69 -12.93 1.62 3.66
CA PHE A 69 -12.08 2.64 3.07
C PHE A 69 -12.87 3.49 2.08
N ALA A 70 -12.57 4.78 1.98
CA ALA A 70 -13.13 5.69 0.99
C ALA A 70 -12.07 6.08 -0.04
N PHE A 71 -12.38 5.89 -1.31
CA PHE A 71 -11.55 6.32 -2.45
C PHE A 71 -12.39 7.19 -3.38
N PHE A 72 -11.77 8.10 -4.12
CA PHE A 72 -12.44 8.92 -5.11
C PHE A 72 -12.32 8.28 -6.49
N LYS A 73 -13.39 7.69 -7.03
CA LYS A 73 -13.35 7.06 -8.36
C LYS A 73 -14.43 7.63 -9.27
N ASN A 74 -14.03 7.94 -10.51
CA ASN A 74 -14.92 8.41 -11.57
C ASN A 74 -15.81 9.59 -11.16
N GLY A 75 -15.25 10.55 -10.42
CA GLY A 75 -15.96 11.77 -9.99
C GLY A 75 -16.80 11.64 -8.71
N SER A 76 -16.71 10.52 -7.99
CA SER A 76 -17.47 10.31 -6.75
C SER A 76 -16.70 9.50 -5.71
N TRP A 77 -17.07 9.64 -4.44
CA TRP A 77 -16.53 8.81 -3.35
C TRP A 77 -17.13 7.41 -3.38
N VAL A 78 -16.27 6.40 -3.43
CA VAL A 78 -16.59 4.97 -3.43
C VAL A 78 -16.08 4.34 -2.14
N TYR A 79 -16.98 3.64 -1.46
CA TYR A 79 -16.67 2.95 -0.20
C TYR A 79 -16.36 1.48 -0.44
N VAL A 80 -15.20 1.04 0.04
CA VAL A 80 -14.72 -0.34 -0.12
C VAL A 80 -14.59 -0.99 1.26
N ILE A 81 -15.42 -2.01 1.49
CA ILE A 81 -15.41 -2.78 2.74
C ILE A 81 -14.58 -4.05 2.52
N ILE A 82 -13.62 -4.32 3.41
CA ILE A 82 -12.79 -5.52 3.39
C ILE A 82 -12.78 -6.22 4.75
N ASN A 83 -12.41 -7.49 4.74
CA ASN A 83 -11.95 -8.19 5.95
C ASN A 83 -10.42 -8.10 6.09
N ASP A 84 -9.89 -8.53 7.23
CA ASP A 84 -8.45 -8.53 7.58
C ASP A 84 -7.68 -9.80 7.17
N LEU A 85 -8.23 -10.64 6.29
CA LEU A 85 -7.50 -11.79 5.77
C LEU A 85 -6.43 -11.34 4.78
N LEU A 86 -5.15 -11.48 5.10
CA LEU A 86 -4.03 -11.04 4.26
C LEU A 86 -3.26 -12.21 3.68
N PHE A 87 -2.72 -12.03 2.46
CA PHE A 87 -1.86 -13.02 1.82
C PHE A 87 -0.47 -13.04 2.46
N VAL A 88 0.02 -14.24 2.76
CA VAL A 88 1.34 -14.49 3.36
C VAL A 88 2.18 -15.43 2.48
N ASN A 89 3.48 -15.20 2.44
CA ASN A 89 4.46 -15.94 1.64
C ASN A 89 5.15 -17.08 2.39
N VAL A 90 4.66 -17.44 3.57
CA VAL A 90 5.28 -18.47 4.41
C VAL A 90 4.39 -19.73 4.41
N PRO A 91 4.93 -20.90 4.00
CA PRO A 91 4.18 -22.16 3.97
C PRO A 91 3.88 -22.67 5.38
N LYS A 92 2.95 -23.61 5.50
CA LYS A 92 2.72 -24.27 6.80
C LYS A 92 3.89 -25.18 7.13
N PHE A 93 4.09 -25.46 8.42
CA PHE A 93 5.16 -26.34 8.87
C PHE A 93 5.10 -27.72 8.18
N GLU A 94 3.89 -28.24 7.99
CA GLU A 94 3.64 -29.53 7.33
C GLU A 94 3.97 -29.53 5.83
N GLU A 95 4.06 -28.34 5.22
CA GLU A 95 4.38 -28.16 3.80
C GLU A 95 5.89 -27.95 3.57
N LEU A 96 6.67 -27.80 4.64
CA LEU A 96 8.13 -27.70 4.57
C LEU A 96 8.76 -29.04 4.20
N ALA A 97 9.87 -28.99 3.47
CA ALA A 97 10.72 -30.15 3.27
C ALA A 97 11.29 -30.64 4.60
N TYR A 98 11.56 -31.95 4.72
CA TYR A 98 12.08 -32.56 5.94
C TYR A 98 13.36 -31.88 6.45
N ALA A 99 14.25 -31.47 5.55
CA ALA A 99 15.47 -30.74 5.90
C ALA A 99 15.18 -29.34 6.49
N GLU A 100 14.17 -28.64 6.00
CA GLU A 100 13.75 -27.35 6.55
C GLU A 100 13.10 -27.53 7.93
N GLN A 101 12.29 -28.57 8.11
CA GLN A 101 11.71 -28.92 9.41
C GLN A 101 12.80 -29.20 10.46
N GLN A 102 13.92 -29.81 10.07
CA GLN A 102 15.06 -30.05 10.97
C GLN A 102 15.71 -28.77 11.48
N LEU A 103 15.75 -27.68 10.69
CA LEU A 103 16.27 -26.38 11.14
C LEU A 103 15.49 -25.86 12.36
N PHE A 104 14.23 -26.25 12.49
CA PHE A 104 13.37 -25.92 13.61
C PHE A 104 13.28 -27.05 14.65
N HIS A 105 14.18 -28.03 14.61
CA HIS A 105 14.20 -29.24 15.45
C HIS A 105 12.86 -30.00 15.41
N MET A 106 12.23 -30.07 14.25
CA MET A 106 10.88 -30.63 14.07
C MET A 106 9.78 -29.93 14.90
N GLY A 107 10.08 -28.75 15.44
CA GLY A 107 9.19 -28.01 16.33
C GLY A 107 8.24 -27.10 15.56
N LYS A 108 7.04 -27.58 15.25
CA LYS A 108 5.97 -26.80 14.62
C LYS A 108 5.67 -25.48 15.34
N GLU A 109 5.57 -25.51 16.67
CA GLU A 109 5.32 -24.31 17.49
C GLU A 109 6.44 -23.28 17.38
N LYS A 110 7.70 -23.76 17.38
CA LYS A 110 8.88 -22.90 17.19
C LYS A 110 8.80 -22.21 15.82
N TYR A 111 8.55 -22.98 14.76
CA TYR A 111 8.40 -22.46 13.41
C TYR A 111 7.27 -21.43 13.30
N ASN A 112 6.08 -21.75 13.80
CA ASN A 112 4.93 -20.84 13.73
C ASN A 112 5.20 -19.51 14.44
N ARG A 113 5.86 -19.56 15.60
CA ARG A 113 6.18 -18.36 16.38
C ARG A 113 7.27 -17.51 15.73
N THR A 114 8.24 -18.10 15.04
CA THR A 114 9.39 -17.36 14.49
C THR A 114 9.23 -17.00 13.02
N ALA A 115 8.81 -17.96 12.19
CA ALA A 115 8.79 -17.82 10.74
C ALA A 115 7.45 -17.32 10.21
N ARG A 116 6.34 -17.57 10.91
CA ARG A 116 4.99 -17.19 10.43
C ARG A 116 4.42 -15.92 11.06
N LYS A 117 5.14 -15.30 12.01
CA LYS A 117 4.75 -14.06 12.66
C LYS A 117 5.49 -12.85 12.08
N GLY A 118 4.84 -11.70 12.10
CA GLY A 118 5.37 -10.42 11.65
C GLY A 118 5.03 -10.08 10.19
N GLY A 119 5.05 -8.78 9.89
CA GLY A 119 4.63 -8.23 8.60
C GLY A 119 5.55 -8.59 7.43
N LYS A 120 6.80 -9.00 7.68
CA LYS A 120 7.76 -9.41 6.62
C LYS A 120 7.28 -10.59 5.78
N ASN A 121 6.32 -11.35 6.30
CA ASN A 121 5.75 -12.51 5.65
C ASN A 121 4.60 -12.16 4.71
N LEU A 122 4.14 -10.90 4.68
CA LEU A 122 3.06 -10.48 3.80
C LEU A 122 3.50 -10.50 2.34
N PHE A 123 2.58 -10.91 1.46
CA PHE A 123 2.76 -10.74 0.01
C PHE A 123 2.55 -9.28 -0.41
N LEU A 124 1.62 -8.62 0.29
CA LEU A 124 1.23 -7.22 0.16
C LEU A 124 2.26 -6.27 0.78
N ALA A 125 2.14 -4.97 0.51
CA ALA A 125 2.87 -3.96 1.26
C ALA A 125 2.58 -4.07 2.76
N ARG A 126 3.53 -3.60 3.56
CA ARG A 126 3.48 -3.70 5.02
C ARG A 126 3.92 -2.39 5.65
N SER A 127 3.52 -2.17 6.89
CA SER A 127 4.13 -1.15 7.72
C SER A 127 5.62 -1.42 7.96
N GLY A 128 6.43 -0.37 7.96
CA GLY A 128 7.80 -0.34 8.47
C GLY A 128 7.86 -0.60 9.97
N THR A 129 6.84 -0.13 10.69
CA THR A 129 6.62 -0.33 12.12
C THR A 129 6.02 -1.72 12.40
N GLU A 130 6.58 -2.45 13.36
CA GLU A 130 6.07 -3.77 13.74
C GLU A 130 4.69 -3.65 14.41
N ASN A 131 3.83 -4.63 14.16
CA ASN A 131 2.43 -4.68 14.60
C ASN A 131 1.50 -3.61 14.01
N GLU A 132 1.99 -2.68 13.20
CA GLU A 132 1.13 -1.75 12.49
C GLU A 132 0.54 -2.37 11.20
N THR A 133 -0.75 -2.10 10.93
CA THR A 133 -1.52 -2.88 9.94
C THR A 133 -2.24 -2.06 8.86
N TRP A 134 -2.20 -0.73 8.87
CA TRP A 134 -2.99 0.07 7.91
C TRP A 134 -2.53 -0.13 6.45
N VAL A 135 -1.22 -0.19 6.19
CA VAL A 135 -0.65 -0.33 4.84
C VAL A 135 -1.16 -1.56 4.08
N PRO A 136 -1.08 -2.80 4.62
CA PRO A 136 -1.59 -3.97 3.90
C PRO A 136 -3.11 -3.94 3.70
N LEU A 137 -3.85 -3.31 4.62
CA LEU A 137 -5.31 -3.24 4.56
C LEU A 137 -5.77 -2.23 3.52
N ILE A 138 -5.14 -1.05 3.42
CA ILE A 138 -5.49 -0.07 2.38
C ILE A 138 -5.09 -0.56 0.99
N GLU A 139 -3.94 -1.22 0.83
CA GLU A 139 -3.54 -1.83 -0.44
C GLU A 139 -4.53 -2.91 -0.88
N LYS A 140 -4.99 -3.76 0.06
CA LYS A 140 -6.05 -4.74 -0.20
C LYS A 140 -7.38 -4.08 -0.60
N ALA A 141 -7.78 -3.00 0.07
CA ALA A 141 -8.99 -2.27 -0.28
C ALA A 141 -8.87 -1.65 -1.68
N TYR A 142 -7.69 -1.14 -2.03
CA TYR A 142 -7.41 -0.59 -3.34
C TYR A 142 -7.39 -1.66 -4.44
N ALA A 143 -6.83 -2.83 -4.18
CA ALA A 143 -6.93 -3.99 -5.08
C ALA A 143 -8.40 -4.37 -5.33
N LYS A 144 -9.23 -4.37 -4.28
CA LYS A 144 -10.67 -4.63 -4.41
C LYS A 144 -11.41 -3.54 -5.21
N LEU A 145 -11.02 -2.28 -5.07
CA LEU A 145 -11.55 -1.18 -5.91
C LEU A 145 -11.29 -1.44 -7.39
N HIS A 146 -10.13 -2.01 -7.70
CA HIS A 146 -9.68 -2.34 -9.05
C HIS A 146 -9.91 -3.81 -9.43
N VAL A 147 -10.89 -4.47 -8.81
CA VAL A 147 -11.30 -5.89 -9.04
C VAL A 147 -10.37 -6.92 -8.39
N ASP A 148 -9.07 -6.86 -8.62
CA ASP A 148 -8.10 -7.82 -8.07
C ASP A 148 -6.69 -7.23 -7.89
N TYR A 149 -5.80 -8.02 -7.28
CA TYR A 149 -4.41 -7.62 -7.06
C TYR A 149 -3.60 -7.52 -8.35
N THR A 150 -3.90 -8.37 -9.35
CA THR A 150 -3.20 -8.34 -10.64
C THR A 150 -3.47 -7.05 -11.41
N SER A 151 -4.63 -6.43 -11.22
CA SER A 151 -5.04 -5.18 -11.83
C SER A 151 -4.33 -3.95 -11.25
N LEU A 152 -3.53 -4.14 -10.19
CA LEU A 152 -2.64 -3.11 -9.66
C LEU A 152 -1.26 -3.10 -10.34
N SER A 153 -0.95 -4.05 -11.23
CA SER A 153 0.32 -3.98 -11.97
C SER A 153 0.27 -2.88 -13.04
N GLU A 154 1.40 -2.18 -13.21
CA GLU A 154 1.67 -1.32 -14.39
C GLU A 154 0.73 -0.13 -14.60
N ARG A 155 0.52 0.70 -13.57
CA ARG A 155 -0.25 1.95 -13.71
C ARG A 155 0.58 3.18 -13.34
N LEU A 156 -0.06 4.35 -13.42
CA LEU A 156 0.58 5.65 -13.20
C LEU A 156 0.27 6.19 -11.81
N SER A 157 1.29 6.69 -11.10
CA SER A 157 1.14 7.25 -9.75
C SER A 157 0.12 8.39 -9.67
N GLY A 158 -0.06 9.13 -10.76
CA GLY A 158 -1.08 10.18 -10.85
C GLY A 158 -2.51 9.67 -10.69
N GLU A 159 -2.82 8.49 -11.24
CA GLU A 159 -4.14 7.87 -11.03
C GLU A 159 -4.36 7.52 -9.56
N GLY A 160 -3.31 7.02 -8.89
CA GLY A 160 -3.39 6.69 -7.46
C GLY A 160 -3.60 7.93 -6.62
N LEU A 161 -2.95 9.05 -6.97
CA LEU A 161 -3.11 10.30 -6.25
C LEU A 161 -4.50 10.90 -6.46
N GLU A 162 -5.05 10.81 -7.67
CA GLU A 162 -6.43 11.19 -7.97
C GLU A 162 -7.42 10.32 -7.20
N ASP A 163 -7.22 9.00 -7.20
CA ASP A 163 -8.09 8.05 -6.48
C ASP A 163 -8.03 8.26 -4.96
N LEU A 164 -6.92 8.76 -4.42
CA LEU A 164 -6.78 9.10 -3.00
C LEU A 164 -7.34 10.49 -2.69
N THR A 165 -7.14 11.50 -3.53
CA THR A 165 -7.41 12.91 -3.14
C THR A 165 -8.66 13.50 -3.76
N GLY A 166 -9.14 12.93 -4.85
CA GLY A 166 -10.13 13.55 -5.75
C GLY A 166 -9.64 14.80 -6.48
N GLY A 167 -8.32 15.06 -6.46
CA GLY A 167 -7.69 16.13 -7.20
C GLY A 167 -7.51 15.80 -8.69
N VAL A 168 -6.71 16.63 -9.37
CA VAL A 168 -6.31 16.45 -10.77
C VAL A 168 -4.78 16.39 -10.81
N THR A 169 -4.22 15.35 -11.42
CA THR A 169 -2.76 15.25 -11.57
C THR A 169 -2.30 15.84 -12.90
N SER A 170 -1.14 16.49 -12.91
CA SER A 170 -0.46 16.92 -14.13
C SER A 170 0.99 16.42 -14.12
N MET A 171 1.48 16.00 -15.28
CA MET A 171 2.85 15.52 -15.43
C MET A 171 3.70 16.58 -16.12
N ILE A 172 4.82 16.95 -15.51
CA ILE A 172 5.83 17.81 -16.13
C ILE A 172 7.04 16.94 -16.45
N LEU A 173 7.38 16.85 -17.74
CA LEU A 173 8.57 16.13 -18.17
C LEU A 173 9.79 17.01 -17.96
N ILE A 174 10.78 16.51 -17.22
CA ILE A 174 12.00 17.27 -16.90
C ILE A 174 12.72 17.77 -18.17
N LYS A 175 12.70 16.98 -19.25
CA LYS A 175 13.27 17.36 -20.56
C LYS A 175 12.66 18.64 -21.14
N ASP A 176 11.38 18.92 -20.85
CA ASP A 176 10.67 20.07 -21.40
C ASP A 176 10.95 21.33 -20.57
N MET A 177 11.52 21.19 -19.35
CA MET A 177 11.90 22.32 -18.51
C MET A 177 13.08 23.11 -19.06
N GLY A 178 14.00 22.48 -19.82
CA GLY A 178 15.14 23.18 -20.43
C GLY A 178 14.73 24.24 -21.47
N ASN A 179 13.62 24.02 -22.18
CA ASN A 179 13.08 24.94 -23.18
C ASN A 179 12.27 26.10 -22.59
N LEU A 180 11.79 26.00 -21.34
CA LEU A 180 11.05 27.08 -20.68
C LEU A 180 11.91 28.32 -20.40
N THR A 181 13.22 28.13 -20.24
CA THR A 181 14.19 29.23 -20.05
C THR A 181 14.42 30.06 -21.31
N LEU A 182 14.24 29.47 -22.50
CA LEU A 182 14.46 30.16 -23.78
C LEU A 182 13.23 30.97 -24.24
N VAL A 183 12.02 30.50 -23.94
CA VAL A 183 10.78 31.21 -24.34
C VAL A 183 10.52 32.47 -23.49
N ALA A 184 10.99 32.51 -22.25
CA ALA A 184 10.85 33.69 -21.38
C ALA A 184 11.78 34.87 -21.75
N ALA A 185 12.78 34.65 -22.62
CA ALA A 185 13.78 35.64 -23.00
C ALA A 185 13.36 36.52 -24.20
N GLU A 186 12.31 36.16 -24.93
CA GLU A 186 11.82 36.94 -26.08
C GLU A 186 10.67 37.88 -25.67
N ARG A 187 10.98 38.99 -24.99
CA ARG A 187 10.07 40.15 -24.95
C ARG A 187 10.29 41.01 -26.20
N PRO A 188 9.24 41.38 -26.97
CA PRO A 188 9.39 42.30 -28.08
C PRO A 188 9.73 43.69 -27.55
N THR A 189 10.90 44.21 -27.89
CA THR A 189 11.26 45.60 -27.62
C THR A 189 10.47 46.51 -28.55
N SER A 190 9.54 47.28 -27.98
CA SER A 190 8.83 48.35 -28.69
C SER A 190 9.85 49.41 -29.14
N LYS A 191 10.12 49.52 -30.44
CA LYS A 191 10.76 50.72 -31.00
C LYS A 191 9.73 51.85 -30.99
N SER A 192 9.84 52.74 -30.02
CA SER A 192 9.19 54.05 -30.05
C SER A 192 9.79 54.88 -31.18
N ARG A 193 8.97 55.17 -32.20
CA ARG A 193 9.22 56.28 -33.15
C ARG A 193 8.98 57.59 -32.42
N VAL A 194 9.99 58.44 -32.39
CA VAL A 194 9.86 59.90 -32.44
C VAL A 194 10.94 60.39 -33.39
#